data_AF-A0A822EP38-F1
#
_entry.id   AF-A0A822EP38-F1
#
_cell.length_a   1.000
_cell.length_b   1.000
_cell.length_c   1.000
_cell.angle_alpha   90.00
_cell.angle_beta   90.00
_cell.angle_gamma   90.00
#
_symmetry.space_group_name_H-M   'P 1'
#
loop_
_entity.id
_entity.type
_entity.pdbx_description
1 polymer ?
#
loop_
_entity_poly.entity_id
_entity_poly.type
_entity_poly.pdbx_seq_one_letter_code
_entity_poly.pdbx_strand_id
1 'polypeptide(L)' 'RIHTADSCRQITENNRRIINDDRLVPHIKACAEPSPISPYGKHIYAYRILEQTIRQTFERDRQPVM' A
#
# COMPACT_ATOMS: atom_id res chain seq x y z
N ARG A 1 3.86 -8.46 -2.14
CA ARG A 1 3.18 -7.44 -1.30
C ARG A 1 3.65 -7.65 0.12
N ILE A 2 3.97 -6.58 0.84
CA ILE A 2 4.45 -6.61 2.23
C ILE A 2 3.40 -5.93 3.11
N HIS A 3 3.26 -6.36 4.37
CA HIS A 3 2.27 -5.78 5.28
C HIS A 3 2.69 -4.36 5.68
N THR A 4 1.74 -3.47 5.98
CA THR A 4 2.02 -2.06 6.36
C THR A 4 2.72 -1.92 7.70
N ALA A 5 2.84 -3.00 8.48
CA ALA A 5 3.61 -3.05 9.71
C ALA A 5 5.08 -3.45 9.47
N ASP A 6 5.41 -3.96 8.29
CA ASP A 6 6.74 -4.38 7.92
C ASP A 6 7.48 -3.28 7.18
N SER A 7 8.80 -3.41 7.07
CA SER A 7 9.62 -2.57 6.20
C SER A 7 10.29 -3.37 5.10
N CYS A 8 10.61 -2.69 3.99
CA CYS A 8 11.41 -3.25 2.91
C CYS A 8 12.71 -3.89 3.44
N ARG A 9 13.41 -3.19 4.34
CA ARG A 9 14.65 -3.67 4.96
C ARG A 9 14.46 -4.97 5.73
N GLN A 10 13.44 -5.03 6.58
CA GLN A 10 13.19 -6.19 7.43
C GLN A 10 12.85 -7.43 6.61
N ILE A 11 12.02 -7.29 5.57
CA ILE A 11 11.68 -8.39 4.67
C ILE A 11 12.89 -8.83 3.84
N THR A 12 13.71 -7.89 3.38
CA THR A 12 14.95 -8.19 2.64
C THR A 12 15.91 -9.02 3.48
N GLU A 13 16.12 -8.59 4.73
CA GLU A 13 16.99 -9.28 5.68
C GLU A 13 16.44 -10.66 6.03
N ASN A 14 15.13 -10.78 6.26
CA ASN A 14 14.49 -12.07 6.50
C ASN A 14 14.66 -13.02 5.31
N ASN A 15 14.47 -12.53 4.09
CA ASN A 15 14.66 -13.32 2.87
C ASN A 15 16.12 -13.78 2.71
N ARG A 16 17.10 -12.90 3.01
CA ARG A 16 18.52 -13.28 2.99
C ARG A 16 18.79 -14.44 3.96
N ARG A 17 18.23 -14.38 5.16
CA ARG A 17 18.36 -15.46 6.17
C ARG A 17 17.70 -16.75 5.74
N ILE A 18 16.56 -16.69 5.04
CA ILE A 18 15.87 -17.88 4.54
C ILE A 18 16.65 -18.55 3.40
N ILE A 19 17.21 -17.76 2.48
CA ILE A 19 18.03 -18.28 1.38
C ILE A 19 19.26 -19.01 1.93
N ASN A 20 19.90 -18.45 2.95
CA ASN A 20 21.00 -19.07 3.70
C ASN A 20 22.13 -19.63 2.80
N ASP A 21 22.43 -18.93 1.70
CA ASP A 21 23.50 -19.28 0.77
C ASP A 21 24.21 -17.99 0.36
N ASP A 22 25.48 -17.88 0.76
CA ASP A 22 26.31 -16.70 0.51
C ASP A 22 26.67 -16.50 -0.97
N ARG A 23 26.46 -17.51 -1.81
CA ARG A 23 26.65 -17.41 -3.27
C ARG A 23 25.48 -16.70 -3.94
N LEU A 24 24.34 -16.62 -3.25
CA LEU A 24 23.12 -16.01 -3.76
C LEU A 24 22.93 -14.62 -3.13
N VAL A 25 23.23 -13.58 -3.91
CA VAL A 25 22.99 -12.19 -3.50
C VAL A 25 21.71 -11.67 -4.16
N PRO A 26 20.59 -11.55 -3.41
CA PRO A 26 19.35 -11.04 -3.97
C PRO A 26 19.49 -9.55 -4.32
N HIS A 27 19.24 -9.21 -5.58
CA HIS A 27 19.14 -7.83 -6.04
C HIS A 27 17.70 -7.33 -6.03
N ILE A 28 17.42 -6.33 -5.20
CA ILE A 28 16.11 -5.67 -5.13
C ILE A 28 16.07 -4.55 -6.17
N LYS A 29 15.24 -4.71 -7.19
CA LYS A 29 15.07 -3.72 -8.27
C LYS A 29 14.42 -2.42 -7.79
N ALA A 30 13.40 -2.54 -6.94
CA ALA A 30 12.72 -1.41 -6.32
C ALA A 30 11.97 -1.90 -5.07
N CYS A 31 11.97 -1.11 -4.01
CA CYS A 31 11.11 -1.34 -2.87
C CYS A 31 10.55 -0.02 -2.36
N ALA A 32 9.23 0.13 -2.44
CA ALA A 32 8.52 1.22 -1.80
C ALA A 32 8.08 0.75 -0.42
N GLU A 33 8.34 1.56 0.60
CA GLU A 33 7.86 1.26 1.94
C GLU A 33 6.34 1.18 1.95
N PRO A 34 5.76 0.20 2.65
CA PRO A 34 4.33 0.04 2.66
C PRO A 34 3.73 1.14 3.52
N SER A 35 2.76 1.86 2.95
CA SER A 35 2.04 2.91 3.66
C SER A 35 0.57 2.54 3.79
N PRO A 36 -0.03 2.66 4.99
CA PRO A 36 -1.47 2.44 5.17
C PRO A 36 -2.31 3.52 4.49
N ILE A 37 -1.69 4.64 4.15
CA ILE A 37 -2.34 5.78 3.50
C ILE A 37 -1.56 6.10 2.23
N SER A 38 -2.25 6.54 1.17
CA SER A 38 -1.58 7.05 -0.03
C SER A 38 -0.49 8.07 0.36
N PRO A 39 0.73 7.97 -0.18
CA PRO A 39 1.82 8.91 0.11
C PRO A 39 1.47 10.34 -0.34
N TYR A 40 0.50 10.47 -1.24
CA TYR A 40 -0.01 11.75 -1.70
C TYR A 40 -0.94 12.41 -0.65
N GLY A 41 -1.42 11.70 0.38
CA GLY A 41 -2.19 12.30 1.48
C GLY A 41 -3.60 12.80 1.11
N LYS A 42 -4.47 12.94 2.12
CA LYS A 42 -5.91 13.31 1.94
C LYS A 42 -6.15 14.76 1.51
N HIS A 43 -5.12 15.59 1.49
CA HIS A 43 -5.21 16.99 1.12
C HIS A 43 -5.02 17.21 -0.39
N ILE A 44 -4.56 16.19 -1.13
CA ILE A 44 -4.39 16.29 -2.58
C ILE A 44 -5.74 16.35 -3.27
N TYR A 45 -5.86 17.31 -4.18
CA TYR A 45 -7.07 17.59 -4.94
C TYR A 45 -7.62 16.33 -5.63
N ALA A 46 -6.77 15.59 -6.35
CA ALA A 46 -7.17 14.38 -7.06
C ALA A 46 -7.73 13.31 -6.10
N TYR A 47 -7.16 13.14 -4.91
CA TYR A 47 -7.66 12.21 -3.91
C TYR A 47 -9.07 12.61 -3.45
N ARG A 48 -9.29 13.89 -3.16
CA ARG A 48 -10.60 14.41 -2.72
C ARG A 48 -11.67 14.27 -3.80
N ILE A 49 -11.32 14.55 -5.06
CA ILE A 49 -12.25 14.40 -6.19
C ILE A 49 -12.66 12.94 -6.33
N LEU A 50 -11.70 12.00 -6.35
CA LEU A 50 -12.00 10.58 -6.44
C LEU A 50 -12.84 10.09 -5.26
N GLU A 51 -12.51 10.52 -4.04
CA GLU A 51 -13.29 10.21 -2.84
C GLU A 51 -14.74 10.70 -2.97
N GLN A 52 -14.94 11.97 -3.35
CA GLN A 52 -16.27 12.55 -3.53
C GLN A 52 -17.07 11.85 -4.62
N THR A 53 -16.46 11.55 -5.77
CA THR A 53 -17.13 10.84 -6.87
C THR A 53 -17.58 9.45 -6.44
N ILE A 54 -16.71 8.68 -5.76
CA ILE A 54 -17.07 7.35 -5.25
C ILE A 54 -18.25 7.44 -4.27
N ARG A 55 -18.21 8.39 -3.32
CA ARG A 55 -19.32 8.59 -2.38
C ARG A 55 -20.62 8.93 -3.10
N GLN A 56 -20.59 9.86 -4.06
CA GLN A 56 -21.79 10.25 -4.82
C GLN A 56 -22.37 9.10 -5.65
N THR A 57 -21.52 8.23 -6.21
CA THR A 57 -21.96 7.10 -7.03
C THR A 57 -22.51 5.96 -6.19
N PHE A 58 -21.87 5.62 -5.06
CA PHE A 58 -22.15 4.37 -4.35
C PHE A 58 -22.84 4.54 -2.99
N GLU A 59 -22.81 5.73 -2.38
CA GLU A 59 -23.50 5.98 -1.10
C GLU A 59 -24.90 6.57 -1.30
N ARG A 60 -25.24 7.02 -2.52
CA ARG A 60 -26.61 7.44 -2.88
C ARG A 60 -27.62 6.29 -2.82
N ASP A 61 -27.17 5.07 -3.10
CA ASP A 61 -28.02 3.86 -3.09
C ASP A 61 -28.31 3.32 -1.68
N ARG A 62 -27.83 4.01 -0.62
CA ARG A 62 -28.11 3.68 0.79
C ARG A 62 -29.23 4.51 1.42
N GLN A 63 -30.08 5.18 0.63
CA GLN A 63 -31.32 5.72 1.18
C GLN A 63 -32.25 4.55 1.52
N PRO A 64 -32.71 4.40 2.78
CA PRO A 64 -33.73 3.41 3.09
C PRO A 64 -34.98 3.77 2.29
N VAL A 65 -35.48 2.79 1.54
CA VAL A 65 -36.80 2.90 0.90
C VAL A 65 -37.81 3.13 2.02
N MET A 66 -38.41 4.32 2.01
CA MET A 66 -39.44 4.74 2.96
C MET A 66 -40.78 4.11 2.60
#